data_AF-A0A9W8QVW2-F1
#
_entry.id   AF-A0A9W8QVW2-F1
#
_cell.length_a   1.000
_cell.length_b   1.000
_cell.length_c   1.000
_cell.angle_alpha   90.00
_cell.angle_beta   90.00
_cell.angle_gamma   90.00
#
_symmetry.space_group_name_H-M   'P 1'
#
loop_
_entity.id
_entity.type
_entity.pdbx_description
1 polymer ?
#
loop_
_entity_poly.entity_id
_entity_poly.type
_entity_poly.pdbx_seq_one_letter_code
_entity_poly.pdbx_strand_id
1 'polypeptide(L)'
;MANNQASPHDKPEITAVEDIKHDKSSHHASGTVNLYHDGAVVLIPTPSPDPKDPLNLPPWRKYMVILLVGVYSGMSVLGTSGLGSVYPEVMKLYPDDDPSRITDLLTYPTLFMGIGNLFSMPLAMAVGRRPVFLFSLVLLVASGIWCACTKSLNSHIAGRDIFSMAAGQSEALAPLIVQEIHFLHEHGIKLAYFVGVQTTVTATLFTATTYIVPGIGLSWWYGIITAVNSVTLILSFFFLTESQFSRPDDAVEGAVHLRLDKNGNVSRDGTDEVLYQVTTRQETFLQPEKYGARTWRHDIKLFHMKPDWKVMVNFYKDTAKSLVLPTIFWMLLLNGAFLGLYVYQVSTFAQILISVPYSFDAEMLGYVQLVQVLDCVIMIPLLGYGSDFICKFLSRRRKGVFEPEYRLLVLAIPAAAAIISCIIYGRAAAAPDNWHWMAIVAPYHLCYFAFLGANLVGITFAMDSFPSKAEPLLLVICAGRGFISFGLSYSTVPLINLTGYDGAMNIYAIVCGVLSGFGIVAYFLGARVREWARQNVFTEAGRMSAMDAR
;
A
#
# COMPACT_ATOMS: atom_id res chain seq x y z
N MET A 1 -33.70 22.44 -53.97
CA MET A 1 -34.13 21.28 -53.16
C MET A 1 -33.02 20.96 -52.17
N ALA A 2 -33.40 20.84 -50.89
CA ALA A 2 -32.63 20.35 -49.74
C ALA A 2 -31.35 21.11 -49.32
N ASN A 3 -31.56 22.13 -48.47
CA ASN A 3 -30.57 22.72 -47.57
C ASN A 3 -30.57 21.88 -46.28
N ASN A 4 -29.50 21.14 -45.99
CA ASN A 4 -29.41 20.26 -44.82
C ASN A 4 -28.73 21.03 -43.67
N GLN A 5 -29.50 21.89 -43.00
CA GLN A 5 -29.09 22.49 -41.72
C GLN A 5 -29.24 21.43 -40.63
N ALA A 6 -28.14 21.12 -39.95
CA ALA A 6 -28.14 20.30 -38.75
C ALA A 6 -29.01 20.96 -37.66
N SER A 7 -29.92 20.17 -37.09
CA SER A 7 -30.80 20.54 -35.98
C SER A 7 -29.99 20.95 -34.72
N PRO A 8 -30.37 22.02 -33.99
CA PRO A 8 -29.68 22.44 -32.76
C PRO A 8 -30.07 21.65 -31.50
N HIS A 9 -30.91 20.61 -31.60
CA HIS A 9 -31.41 19.87 -30.44
C HIS A 9 -30.70 18.52 -30.28
N ASP A 10 -29.56 18.54 -29.60
CA ASP A 10 -28.99 17.40 -28.86
C ASP A 10 -27.96 17.94 -27.83
N LYS A 11 -28.41 18.89 -27.01
CA LYS A 11 -27.77 19.15 -25.71
C LYS A 11 -28.55 18.31 -24.69
N PRO A 12 -27.88 17.48 -23.87
CA PRO A 12 -28.57 16.83 -22.77
C PRO A 12 -29.18 17.92 -21.87
N GLU A 13 -30.51 17.93 -21.75
CA GLU A 13 -31.22 18.71 -20.74
C GLU A 13 -30.73 18.26 -19.36
N ILE A 14 -30.05 19.16 -18.66
CA ILE A 14 -29.63 18.97 -17.27
C ILE A 14 -30.86 19.14 -16.39
N THR A 15 -31.77 18.18 -16.40
CA THR A 15 -32.85 18.08 -15.42
C THR A 15 -32.40 17.19 -14.27
N ALA A 16 -31.53 17.76 -13.43
CA ALA A 16 -31.39 17.51 -11.99
C ALA A 16 -30.23 18.39 -11.49
N VAL A 17 -30.47 19.71 -11.45
CA VAL A 17 -29.67 20.60 -10.61
C VAL A 17 -30.49 20.81 -9.35
N GLU A 18 -30.24 20.01 -8.31
CA GLU A 18 -30.63 20.45 -6.98
C GLU A 18 -29.63 21.51 -6.53
N ASP A 19 -30.12 22.74 -6.37
CA ASP A 19 -29.44 23.79 -5.62
C ASP A 19 -29.29 23.34 -4.17
N ILE A 20 -28.21 22.63 -3.87
CA ILE A 20 -27.78 22.46 -2.48
C ILE A 20 -27.32 23.86 -2.03
N LYS A 21 -28.25 24.62 -1.45
CA LYS A 21 -27.93 25.84 -0.71
C LYS A 21 -26.74 25.54 0.19
N HIS A 22 -25.71 26.36 0.06
CA HIS A 22 -24.52 26.37 0.90
C HIS A 22 -24.92 26.30 2.38
N ASP A 23 -24.89 25.09 2.95
CA ASP A 23 -24.75 24.95 4.38
C ASP A 23 -23.26 25.11 4.68
N LYS A 24 -22.82 26.37 4.81
CA LYS A 24 -21.47 26.74 5.27
C LYS A 24 -21.16 26.20 6.68
N SER A 25 -22.04 25.38 7.28
CA SER A 25 -21.90 24.82 8.62
C SER A 25 -21.51 23.33 8.67
N SER A 26 -21.45 22.60 7.56
CA SER A 26 -21.03 21.19 7.60
C SER A 26 -19.51 21.04 7.49
N HIS A 27 -18.77 21.54 8.50
CA HIS A 27 -17.36 21.23 8.69
C HIS A 27 -17.21 19.74 9.02
N HIS A 28 -17.15 18.89 7.98
CA HIS A 28 -16.90 17.48 8.14
C HIS A 28 -15.40 17.23 8.39
N ALA A 29 -15.11 16.24 9.23
CA ALA A 29 -13.74 15.81 9.48
C ALA A 29 -13.07 15.43 8.14
N SER A 30 -11.77 15.69 8.00
CA SER A 30 -11.00 15.33 6.79
C SER A 30 -11.30 13.89 6.35
N GLY A 31 -11.51 13.66 5.04
CA GLY A 31 -11.82 12.34 4.49
C GLY A 31 -13.27 11.86 4.65
N THR A 32 -14.11 12.59 5.39
CA THR A 32 -15.55 12.33 5.45
C THR A 32 -16.22 12.96 4.22
N VAL A 33 -16.82 12.14 3.37
CA VAL A 33 -17.40 12.56 2.07
C VAL A 33 -18.77 11.94 1.85
N ASN A 34 -19.61 12.58 1.04
CA ASN A 34 -20.90 12.00 0.67
C ASN A 34 -20.71 10.98 -0.47
N LEU A 35 -20.81 9.69 -0.15
CA LEU A 35 -20.56 8.60 -1.10
C LEU A 35 -21.80 8.25 -1.94
N TYR A 36 -22.99 8.58 -1.44
CA TYR A 36 -24.25 8.32 -2.16
C TYR A 36 -25.08 9.57 -2.35
N HIS A 37 -25.51 9.79 -3.58
CA HIS A 37 -26.49 10.80 -3.94
C HIS A 37 -27.55 10.13 -4.84
N ASP A 38 -28.84 10.25 -4.47
CA ASP A 38 -29.98 9.65 -5.18
C ASP A 38 -29.87 8.15 -5.50
N GLY A 39 -29.27 7.42 -4.57
CA GLY A 39 -29.04 5.96 -4.68
C GLY A 39 -27.94 5.57 -5.67
N ALA A 40 -27.25 6.53 -6.30
CA ALA A 40 -26.05 6.32 -7.10
C ALA A 40 -24.79 6.56 -6.26
N VAL A 41 -23.67 5.94 -6.64
CA VAL A 41 -22.38 6.13 -5.98
C VAL A 41 -21.70 7.35 -6.60
N VAL A 42 -21.27 8.30 -5.77
CA VAL A 42 -20.46 9.45 -6.19
C VAL A 42 -19.03 8.97 -6.48
N LEU A 43 -18.48 9.39 -7.62
CA LEU A 43 -17.11 9.07 -8.00
C LEU A 43 -16.17 10.03 -7.28
N ILE A 44 -15.37 9.48 -6.36
CA ILE A 44 -14.44 10.24 -5.52
C ILE A 44 -13.04 9.65 -5.71
N PRO A 45 -12.02 10.45 -6.09
CA PRO A 45 -12.13 11.85 -6.52
C PRO A 45 -12.97 12.01 -7.79
N THR A 46 -13.54 13.19 -7.98
CA THR A 46 -14.33 13.49 -9.18
C THR A 46 -13.43 13.41 -10.42
N PRO A 47 -13.77 12.57 -11.42
CA PRO A 47 -12.96 12.45 -12.64
C PRO A 47 -12.95 13.75 -13.44
N SER A 48 -11.77 14.17 -13.88
CA SER A 48 -11.61 15.36 -14.73
C SER A 48 -12.08 15.07 -16.17
N PRO A 49 -12.58 16.07 -16.92
CA PRO A 49 -12.84 15.94 -18.35
C PRO A 49 -11.56 15.85 -19.21
N ASP A 50 -10.37 15.99 -18.62
CA ASP A 50 -9.09 15.79 -19.30
C ASP A 50 -8.86 14.30 -19.62
N PRO A 51 -8.68 13.91 -20.91
CA PRO A 51 -8.34 12.54 -21.28
C PRO A 51 -7.05 12.00 -20.64
N LYS A 52 -6.17 12.88 -20.16
CA LYS A 52 -4.90 12.52 -19.50
C LYS A 52 -5.05 12.18 -18.02
N ASP A 53 -6.22 12.43 -17.42
CA ASP A 53 -6.51 12.02 -16.05
C ASP A 53 -6.34 10.49 -15.91
N PRO A 54 -5.50 10.02 -14.98
CA PRO A 54 -5.31 8.58 -14.72
C PRO A 54 -6.58 7.83 -14.32
N LEU A 55 -7.59 8.52 -13.74
CA LEU A 55 -8.89 7.92 -13.42
C LEU A 55 -9.66 7.51 -14.68
N ASN A 56 -9.43 8.19 -15.81
CA ASN A 56 -10.08 7.90 -17.10
C ASN A 56 -9.35 6.81 -17.91
N LEU A 57 -8.36 6.14 -17.34
CA LEU A 57 -7.68 5.02 -18.00
C LEU A 57 -8.67 3.87 -18.30
N PRO A 58 -8.53 3.21 -19.47
CA PRO A 58 -9.34 2.04 -19.76
C PRO A 58 -9.04 0.91 -18.76
N PRO A 59 -10.03 0.09 -18.36
CA PRO A 59 -9.87 -0.90 -17.30
C PRO A 59 -8.70 -1.86 -17.50
N TRP A 60 -8.45 -2.31 -18.73
CA TRP A 60 -7.33 -3.21 -19.03
C TRP A 60 -5.97 -2.59 -18.69
N ARG A 61 -5.81 -1.27 -18.87
CA ARG A 61 -4.58 -0.56 -18.48
C ARG A 61 -4.45 -0.48 -16.96
N LYS A 62 -5.55 -0.22 -16.25
CA LYS A 62 -5.53 -0.19 -14.78
C LYS A 62 -5.11 -1.55 -14.20
N TYR A 63 -5.67 -2.65 -14.71
CA TYR A 63 -5.27 -4.01 -14.29
C TYR A 63 -3.83 -4.35 -14.68
N MET A 64 -3.36 -3.90 -15.84
CA MET A 64 -1.97 -4.06 -16.24
C MET A 64 -1.01 -3.30 -15.32
N VAL A 65 -1.37 -2.08 -14.87
CA VAL A 65 -0.60 -1.34 -13.86
C VAL A 65 -0.55 -2.12 -12.54
N ILE A 66 -1.69 -2.66 -12.06
CA ILE A 66 -1.73 -3.52 -10.88
C ILE A 66 -0.79 -4.73 -11.04
N LEU A 67 -0.81 -5.39 -12.20
CA LEU A 67 0.04 -6.55 -12.47
C LEU A 67 1.52 -6.18 -12.44
N LEU A 68 1.93 -5.10 -13.13
CA LEU A 68 3.34 -4.69 -13.21
C LEU A 68 3.88 -4.26 -11.84
N VAL A 69 3.11 -3.44 -11.13
CA VAL A 69 3.47 -2.96 -9.79
C VAL A 69 3.45 -4.11 -8.77
N GLY A 70 2.52 -5.05 -8.91
CA GLY A 70 2.44 -6.26 -8.10
C GLY A 70 3.61 -7.24 -8.34
N VAL A 71 3.98 -7.49 -9.60
CA VAL A 71 5.15 -8.33 -9.94
C VAL A 71 6.43 -7.67 -9.42
N TYR A 72 6.61 -6.37 -9.66
CA TYR A 72 7.72 -5.60 -9.07
C TYR A 72 7.78 -5.79 -7.55
N SER A 73 6.63 -5.68 -6.88
CA SER A 73 6.54 -5.84 -5.44
C SER A 73 6.90 -7.24 -4.96
N GLY A 74 6.38 -8.27 -5.63
CA GLY A 74 6.68 -9.66 -5.30
C GLY A 74 8.17 -10.01 -5.47
N MET A 75 8.79 -9.54 -6.56
CA MET A 75 10.23 -9.73 -6.78
C MET A 75 11.09 -8.98 -5.76
N SER A 76 10.67 -7.77 -5.39
CA SER A 76 11.34 -6.92 -4.40
C SER A 76 11.36 -7.56 -3.01
N VAL A 77 10.20 -8.09 -2.58
CA VAL A 77 10.07 -8.80 -1.29
C VAL A 77 10.82 -10.12 -1.32
N LEU A 78 10.74 -10.90 -2.40
CA LEU A 78 11.51 -12.14 -2.55
C LEU A 78 13.02 -11.90 -2.47
N GLY A 79 13.55 -10.90 -3.20
CA GLY A 79 14.98 -10.61 -3.18
C GLY A 79 15.47 -10.13 -1.81
N THR A 80 14.64 -9.38 -1.09
CA THR A 80 14.96 -8.85 0.24
C THR A 80 14.85 -9.92 1.33
N SER A 81 13.77 -10.71 1.37
CA SER A 81 13.47 -11.61 2.49
C SER A 81 13.60 -13.10 2.16
N GLY A 82 13.74 -13.48 0.89
CA GLY A 82 13.75 -14.88 0.44
C GLY A 82 14.96 -15.69 0.88
N LEU A 83 16.07 -15.02 1.19
CA LEU A 83 17.36 -15.64 1.50
C LEU A 83 17.37 -16.42 2.83
N GLY A 84 16.39 -16.17 3.71
CA GLY A 84 16.25 -16.88 5.00
C GLY A 84 16.01 -18.38 4.85
N SER A 85 15.31 -18.82 3.80
CA SER A 85 15.02 -20.24 3.56
C SER A 85 16.23 -21.05 3.12
N VAL A 86 17.21 -20.39 2.51
CA VAL A 86 18.43 -20.99 1.98
C VAL A 86 19.66 -20.60 2.82
N TYR A 87 19.42 -20.12 4.04
CA TYR A 87 20.46 -19.71 4.97
C TYR A 87 21.57 -20.76 5.17
N PRO A 88 21.28 -22.08 5.31
CA PRO A 88 22.33 -23.08 5.41
C PRO A 88 23.27 -23.15 4.19
N GLU A 89 22.75 -22.93 2.99
CA GLU A 89 23.56 -22.90 1.77
C GLU A 89 24.40 -21.62 1.67
N VAL A 90 23.87 -20.51 2.17
CA VAL A 90 24.59 -19.23 2.24
C VAL A 90 25.77 -19.32 3.22
N MET A 91 25.60 -20.02 4.35
CA MET A 91 26.70 -20.29 5.29
C MET A 91 27.83 -21.08 4.65
N LYS A 92 27.53 -22.06 3.79
CA LYS A 92 28.55 -22.83 3.07
C LYS A 92 29.34 -21.99 2.06
N LEU A 93 28.75 -20.90 1.56
CA LEU A 93 29.39 -20.02 0.58
C LEU A 93 30.47 -19.12 1.22
N TYR A 94 30.36 -18.85 2.53
CA TYR A 94 31.28 -18.01 3.30
C TYR A 94 31.80 -18.76 4.53
N PRO A 95 32.59 -19.84 4.35
CA PRO A 95 33.01 -20.70 5.46
C PRO A 95 34.01 -20.03 6.42
N ASP A 96 34.75 -19.02 5.95
CA ASP A 96 35.79 -18.33 6.71
C ASP A 96 35.29 -17.08 7.47
N ASP A 97 34.03 -16.69 7.26
CA ASP A 97 33.42 -15.52 7.89
C ASP A 97 32.63 -15.90 9.16
N ASP A 98 32.54 -14.97 10.11
CA ASP A 98 31.75 -15.17 11.34
C ASP A 98 30.26 -15.37 11.01
N PRO A 99 29.62 -16.46 11.49
CA PRO A 99 28.19 -16.73 11.30
C PRO A 99 27.29 -15.55 11.68
N SER A 100 27.68 -14.73 12.67
CA SER A 100 26.92 -13.54 13.04
C SER A 100 26.82 -12.54 11.88
N ARG A 101 27.90 -12.35 11.11
CA ARG A 101 27.96 -11.44 9.97
C ARG A 101 27.21 -11.98 8.74
N ILE A 102 27.03 -13.30 8.66
CA ILE A 102 26.21 -13.91 7.61
C ILE A 102 24.72 -13.62 7.89
N THR A 103 24.30 -13.54 9.17
CA THR A 103 22.93 -13.12 9.51
C THR A 103 22.61 -11.67 9.17
N ASP A 104 23.63 -10.80 9.00
CA ASP A 104 23.44 -9.43 8.53
C ASP A 104 22.83 -9.39 7.12
N LEU A 105 23.13 -10.39 6.25
CA LEU A 105 22.51 -10.53 4.93
C LEU A 105 20.98 -10.72 5.00
N LEU A 106 20.44 -11.14 6.14
CA LEU A 106 19.00 -11.30 6.35
C LEU A 106 18.38 -10.05 6.99
N THR A 107 19.13 -9.40 7.87
CA THR A 107 18.59 -8.39 8.79
C THR A 107 18.66 -6.98 8.23
N TYR A 108 19.83 -6.53 7.73
CA TYR A 108 20.01 -5.18 7.17
C TYR A 108 19.11 -4.85 5.97
N PRO A 109 18.83 -5.77 5.03
CA PRO A 109 17.94 -5.51 3.91
C PRO A 109 16.57 -4.92 4.32
N THR A 110 15.98 -5.40 5.42
CA THR A 110 14.69 -4.86 5.91
C THR A 110 14.78 -3.42 6.41
N LEU A 111 15.90 -3.05 7.03
CA LEU A 111 16.18 -1.67 7.45
C LEU A 111 16.34 -0.77 6.22
N PHE A 112 17.15 -1.20 5.25
CA PHE A 112 17.40 -0.44 4.02
C PHE A 112 16.15 -0.31 3.14
N MET A 113 15.21 -1.25 3.21
CA MET A 113 13.89 -1.13 2.60
C MET A 113 13.09 0.04 3.18
N GLY A 114 13.11 0.22 4.51
CA GLY A 114 12.51 1.39 5.18
C GLY A 114 13.22 2.70 4.82
N ILE A 115 14.55 2.70 4.79
CA ILE A 115 15.38 3.85 4.36
C ILE A 115 15.08 4.22 2.91
N GLY A 116 14.92 3.23 2.02
CA GLY A 116 14.55 3.43 0.63
C GLY A 116 13.29 4.26 0.47
N ASN A 117 12.26 3.98 1.28
CA ASN A 117 11.00 4.73 1.29
C ASN A 117 11.15 6.18 1.76
N LEU A 118 12.04 6.45 2.72
CA LEU A 118 12.26 7.81 3.24
C LEU A 118 12.77 8.76 2.14
N PHE A 119 13.59 8.28 1.21
CA PHE A 119 14.15 9.12 0.14
C PHE A 119 13.25 9.23 -1.09
N SER A 120 12.59 8.14 -1.43
CA SER A 120 11.90 7.98 -2.70
C SER A 120 10.48 8.54 -2.74
N MET A 121 9.72 8.44 -1.66
CA MET A 121 8.37 9.00 -1.56
C MET A 121 8.40 10.53 -1.73
N PRO A 122 9.29 11.29 -1.06
CA PRO A 122 9.44 12.72 -1.33
C PRO A 122 9.87 12.99 -2.77
N LEU A 123 10.79 12.17 -3.31
CA LEU A 123 11.24 12.31 -4.69
C LEU A 123 10.10 12.06 -5.68
N ALA A 124 9.24 11.08 -5.41
CA ALA A 124 8.07 10.76 -6.21
C ALA A 124 7.03 11.87 -6.17
N MET A 125 6.95 12.63 -5.07
CA MET A 125 6.09 13.81 -4.98
C MET A 125 6.66 15.00 -5.77
N ALA A 126 7.97 15.19 -5.73
CA ALA A 126 8.63 16.29 -6.42
C ALA A 126 8.69 16.09 -7.95
N VAL A 127 8.97 14.87 -8.40
CA VAL A 127 9.36 14.57 -9.80
C VAL A 127 8.28 13.82 -10.58
N GLY A 128 7.39 13.09 -9.92
CA GLY A 128 6.41 12.17 -10.53
C GLY A 128 6.59 10.73 -10.06
N ARG A 129 5.54 9.92 -10.12
CA ARG A 129 5.58 8.51 -9.66
C ARG A 129 6.35 7.65 -10.63
N ARG A 130 6.18 7.89 -11.93
CA ARG A 130 6.74 7.04 -12.97
C ARG A 130 8.28 7.13 -13.07
N PRO A 131 8.93 8.32 -13.08
CA PRO A 131 10.38 8.42 -13.06
C PRO A 131 11.01 7.67 -11.90
N VAL A 132 10.44 7.82 -10.70
CA VAL A 132 10.96 7.19 -9.48
C VAL A 132 10.77 5.67 -9.54
N PHE A 133 9.60 5.19 -9.96
CA PHE A 133 9.36 3.76 -10.12
C PHE A 133 10.31 3.11 -11.13
N LEU A 134 10.51 3.72 -12.30
CA LEU A 134 11.44 3.21 -13.32
C LEU A 134 12.90 3.26 -12.83
N PHE A 135 13.28 4.32 -12.14
CA PHE A 135 14.61 4.43 -11.54
C PHE A 135 14.86 3.33 -10.49
N SER A 136 13.87 3.05 -9.64
CA SER A 136 13.95 1.95 -8.68
C SER A 136 14.08 0.59 -9.35
N LEU A 137 13.37 0.34 -10.45
CA LEU A 137 13.55 -0.89 -11.24
C LEU A 137 14.96 -0.99 -11.85
N VAL A 138 15.51 0.10 -12.38
CA VAL A 138 16.89 0.12 -12.89
C VAL A 138 17.88 -0.18 -11.76
N LEU A 139 17.69 0.43 -10.59
CA LEU A 139 18.54 0.20 -9.43
C LEU A 139 18.43 -1.24 -8.93
N LEU A 140 17.22 -1.83 -8.96
CA LEU A 140 16.97 -3.22 -8.60
C LEU A 140 17.66 -4.21 -9.55
N VAL A 141 17.65 -3.92 -10.86
CA VAL A 141 18.36 -4.72 -11.87
C VAL A 141 19.88 -4.58 -11.72
N ALA A 142 20.40 -3.36 -11.55
CA ALA A 142 21.83 -3.13 -11.41
C ALA A 142 22.40 -3.79 -10.13
N SER A 143 21.71 -3.62 -8.99
CA SER A 143 22.07 -4.25 -7.73
C SER A 143 21.89 -5.77 -7.75
N GLY A 144 20.87 -6.29 -8.44
CA GLY A 144 20.69 -7.73 -8.64
C GLY A 144 21.85 -8.38 -9.40
N ILE A 145 22.34 -7.74 -10.46
CA ILE A 145 23.56 -8.17 -11.19
C ILE A 145 24.79 -8.10 -10.28
N TRP A 146 24.91 -7.04 -9.46
CA TRP A 146 26.00 -6.91 -8.49
C TRP A 146 25.98 -8.06 -7.47
N CYS A 147 24.83 -8.37 -6.87
CA CYS A 147 24.68 -9.50 -5.97
C CYS A 147 24.99 -10.84 -6.65
N ALA A 148 24.62 -11.03 -7.91
CA ALA A 148 24.93 -12.27 -8.64
C ALA A 148 26.44 -12.48 -8.86
N CYS A 149 27.19 -11.41 -9.05
CA CYS A 149 28.63 -11.42 -9.38
C CYS A 149 29.56 -11.24 -8.17
N THR A 150 29.02 -11.08 -6.96
CA THR A 150 29.83 -10.84 -5.76
C THR A 150 30.65 -12.08 -5.36
N LYS A 151 31.84 -11.84 -4.81
CA LYS A 151 32.76 -12.89 -4.30
C LYS A 151 33.16 -12.69 -2.84
N SER A 152 32.70 -11.61 -2.22
CA SER A 152 33.04 -11.23 -0.85
C SER A 152 31.78 -10.93 -0.07
N LEU A 153 31.73 -11.34 1.20
CA LEU A 153 30.60 -11.09 2.09
C LEU A 153 30.27 -9.60 2.20
N ASN A 154 31.29 -8.73 2.35
CA ASN A 154 31.08 -7.28 2.45
C ASN A 154 30.42 -6.69 1.20
N SER A 155 30.89 -7.11 0.01
CA SER A 155 30.30 -6.67 -1.25
C SER A 155 28.90 -7.26 -1.45
N HIS A 156 28.63 -8.44 -0.89
CA HIS A 156 27.31 -9.06 -0.96
C HIS A 156 26.29 -8.32 -0.08
N ILE A 157 26.67 -7.96 1.15
CA ILE A 157 25.86 -7.16 2.06
C ILE A 157 25.57 -5.79 1.42
N ALA A 158 26.60 -5.08 0.94
CA ALA A 158 26.42 -3.77 0.32
C ALA A 158 25.51 -3.82 -0.92
N GLY A 159 25.67 -4.85 -1.77
CA GLY A 159 24.80 -5.06 -2.93
C GLY A 159 23.34 -5.31 -2.52
N ARG A 160 23.12 -6.12 -1.47
CA ARG A 160 21.77 -6.40 -0.94
C ARG A 160 21.13 -5.17 -0.30
N ASP A 161 21.90 -4.34 0.40
CA ASP A 161 21.38 -3.12 1.01
C ASP A 161 20.88 -2.14 -0.07
N ILE A 162 21.64 -1.97 -1.15
CA ILE A 162 21.23 -1.13 -2.29
C ILE A 162 20.03 -1.75 -3.02
N PHE A 163 20.01 -3.07 -3.19
CA PHE A 163 18.86 -3.79 -3.74
C PHE A 163 17.60 -3.52 -2.92
N SER A 164 17.70 -3.59 -1.59
CA SER A 164 16.57 -3.38 -0.71
C SER A 164 16.13 -1.93 -0.60
N MET A 165 17.03 -0.95 -0.74
CA MET A 165 16.63 0.45 -0.92
C MET A 165 15.74 0.65 -2.14
N ALA A 166 16.07 -0.01 -3.26
CA ALA A 166 15.22 0.01 -4.44
C ALA A 166 13.90 -0.72 -4.16
N ALA A 167 13.97 -1.92 -3.58
CA ALA A 167 12.82 -2.74 -3.21
C ALA A 167 11.80 -1.97 -2.35
N GLY A 168 12.24 -1.07 -1.46
CA GLY A 168 11.37 -0.29 -0.56
C GLY A 168 10.14 0.33 -1.22
N GLN A 169 10.26 0.78 -2.47
CA GLN A 169 9.15 1.40 -3.20
C GLN A 169 7.95 0.50 -3.40
N SER A 170 8.15 -0.81 -3.31
CA SER A 170 7.08 -1.79 -3.43
C SER A 170 6.05 -1.69 -2.32
N GLU A 171 6.42 -1.11 -1.17
CA GLU A 171 5.55 -1.03 -0.01
C GLU A 171 4.80 0.31 0.09
N ALA A 172 5.35 1.39 -0.45
CA ALA A 172 4.75 2.73 -0.34
C ALA A 172 4.30 3.28 -1.71
N LEU A 173 5.21 3.39 -2.68
CA LEU A 173 4.90 3.98 -3.99
C LEU A 173 3.92 3.11 -4.80
N ALA A 174 4.09 1.80 -4.74
CA ALA A 174 3.26 0.83 -5.43
C ALA A 174 1.77 0.90 -5.06
N PRO A 175 1.37 0.78 -3.77
CA PRO A 175 -0.03 0.92 -3.39
C PRO A 175 -0.58 2.33 -3.67
N LEU A 176 0.25 3.37 -3.56
CA LEU A 176 -0.13 4.74 -3.92
C LEU A 176 -0.54 4.85 -5.39
N ILE A 177 0.26 4.31 -6.32
CA ILE A 177 -0.05 4.29 -7.76
C ILE A 177 -1.38 3.57 -8.01
N VAL A 178 -1.62 2.44 -7.34
CA VAL A 178 -2.88 1.68 -7.50
C VAL A 178 -4.07 2.48 -7.00
N GLN A 179 -3.93 3.24 -5.91
CA GLN A 179 -5.02 4.04 -5.39
C GLN A 179 -5.31 5.29 -6.25
N GLU A 180 -4.30 6.00 -6.73
CA GLU A 180 -4.44 7.23 -7.53
C GLU A 180 -5.20 7.03 -8.86
N ILE A 181 -5.24 5.78 -9.37
CA ILE A 181 -5.94 5.42 -10.62
C ILE A 181 -7.34 4.81 -10.40
N HIS A 182 -7.77 4.62 -9.15
CA HIS A 182 -9.07 4.04 -8.78
C HIS A 182 -9.89 4.94 -7.86
N PHE A 183 -11.20 4.72 -7.84
CA PHE A 183 -12.14 5.49 -7.01
C PHE A 183 -12.23 4.92 -5.59
N LEU A 184 -12.59 5.78 -4.64
CA LEU A 184 -12.68 5.52 -3.20
C LEU A 184 -13.46 4.23 -2.85
N HIS A 185 -14.58 4.00 -3.53
CA HIS A 185 -15.46 2.84 -3.28
C HIS A 185 -14.90 1.50 -3.75
N GLU A 186 -13.77 1.50 -4.46
CA GLU A 186 -13.05 0.30 -4.92
C GLU A 186 -11.62 0.22 -4.36
N HIS A 187 -11.20 1.12 -3.46
CA HIS A 187 -9.81 1.11 -3.00
C HIS A 187 -9.44 -0.20 -2.28
N GLY A 188 -10.35 -0.75 -1.46
CA GLY A 188 -10.08 -1.99 -0.73
C GLY A 188 -9.86 -3.18 -1.66
N ILE A 189 -10.77 -3.40 -2.62
CA ILE A 189 -10.66 -4.50 -3.59
C ILE A 189 -9.43 -4.37 -4.50
N LYS A 190 -9.11 -3.16 -5.01
CA LYS A 190 -8.00 -2.98 -5.96
C LYS A 190 -6.64 -3.12 -5.27
N LEU A 191 -6.51 -2.63 -4.05
CA LEU A 191 -5.32 -2.87 -3.24
C LEU A 191 -5.18 -4.35 -2.85
N ALA A 192 -6.29 -5.03 -2.54
CA ALA A 192 -6.26 -6.47 -2.28
C ALA A 192 -5.79 -7.28 -3.51
N TYR A 193 -6.15 -6.88 -4.74
CA TYR A 193 -5.59 -7.49 -5.95
C TYR A 193 -4.09 -7.25 -6.10
N PHE A 194 -3.62 -6.03 -5.82
CA PHE A 194 -2.19 -5.72 -5.82
C PHE A 194 -1.41 -6.61 -4.84
N VAL A 195 -1.86 -6.67 -3.58
CA VAL A 195 -1.26 -7.53 -2.55
C VAL A 195 -1.35 -9.00 -2.96
N GLY A 196 -2.47 -9.44 -3.54
CA GLY A 196 -2.64 -10.79 -4.03
C GLY A 196 -1.63 -11.18 -5.13
N VAL A 197 -1.38 -10.29 -6.10
CA VAL A 197 -0.34 -10.50 -7.13
C VAL A 197 1.04 -10.56 -6.48
N GLN A 198 1.37 -9.60 -5.61
CA GLN A 198 2.65 -9.55 -4.88
C GLN A 198 2.94 -10.85 -4.15
N THR A 199 2.00 -11.31 -3.32
CA THR A 199 2.17 -12.53 -2.52
C THR A 199 2.21 -13.76 -3.40
N THR A 200 1.36 -13.86 -4.44
CA THR A 200 1.38 -15.03 -5.34
C THR A 200 2.72 -15.19 -6.03
N VAL A 201 3.28 -14.08 -6.54
CA VAL A 201 4.61 -14.05 -7.15
C VAL A 201 5.67 -14.44 -6.13
N THR A 202 5.62 -13.85 -4.93
CA THR A 202 6.59 -14.13 -3.86
C THR A 202 6.55 -15.61 -3.47
N ALA A 203 5.39 -16.15 -3.12
CA ALA A 203 5.22 -17.52 -2.62
C ALA A 203 5.61 -18.59 -3.66
N THR A 204 5.23 -18.38 -4.93
CA THR A 204 5.57 -19.30 -6.02
C THR A 204 7.08 -19.36 -6.23
N LEU A 205 7.73 -18.20 -6.28
CA LEU A 205 9.18 -18.13 -6.49
C LEU A 205 9.98 -18.50 -5.24
N PHE A 206 9.43 -18.31 -4.04
CA PHE A 206 10.01 -18.81 -2.81
C PHE A 206 10.06 -20.34 -2.83
N THR A 207 8.98 -20.99 -3.26
CA THR A 207 8.97 -22.45 -3.46
C THR A 207 9.99 -22.87 -4.52
N ALA A 208 10.14 -22.11 -5.61
CA ALA A 208 11.19 -22.39 -6.60
C ALA A 208 12.61 -22.19 -6.05
N THR A 209 12.80 -21.27 -5.10
CA THR A 209 14.10 -20.92 -4.50
C THR A 209 14.74 -22.12 -3.80
N THR A 210 13.94 -22.95 -3.12
CA THR A 210 14.43 -24.15 -2.42
C THR A 210 14.98 -25.22 -3.38
N TYR A 211 14.62 -25.19 -4.66
CA TYR A 211 15.18 -26.06 -5.70
C TYR A 211 16.33 -25.39 -6.46
N ILE A 212 16.19 -24.09 -6.75
CA ILE A 212 17.16 -23.31 -7.55
C ILE A 212 18.50 -23.19 -6.82
N VAL A 213 18.50 -22.81 -5.54
CA VAL A 213 19.74 -22.49 -4.83
C VAL A 213 20.60 -23.75 -4.60
N PRO A 214 20.06 -24.90 -4.15
CA PRO A 214 20.86 -26.12 -4.03
C PRO A 214 21.27 -26.72 -5.37
N GLY A 215 20.45 -26.57 -6.42
CA GLY A 215 20.71 -27.18 -7.72
C GLY A 215 21.69 -26.41 -8.60
N ILE A 216 21.47 -25.11 -8.76
CA ILE A 216 22.23 -24.25 -9.69
C ILE A 216 22.96 -23.08 -9.00
N GLY A 217 22.79 -22.91 -7.69
CA GLY A 217 23.54 -21.94 -6.88
C GLY A 217 22.88 -20.56 -6.74
N LEU A 218 23.36 -19.80 -5.76
CA LEU A 218 22.81 -18.50 -5.37
C LEU A 218 22.97 -17.40 -6.44
N SER A 219 24.05 -17.42 -7.23
CA SER A 219 24.26 -16.45 -8.32
C SER A 219 23.15 -16.55 -9.38
N TRP A 220 22.69 -17.75 -9.70
CA TRP A 220 21.59 -17.97 -10.64
C TRP A 220 20.24 -17.58 -10.05
N TRP A 221 20.06 -17.73 -8.74
CA TRP A 221 18.88 -17.21 -8.03
C TRP A 221 18.75 -15.69 -8.21
N TYR A 222 19.83 -14.94 -7.99
CA TYR A 222 19.88 -13.51 -8.29
C TYR A 222 19.69 -13.20 -9.78
N GLY A 223 20.24 -14.03 -10.66
CA GLY A 223 20.07 -13.91 -12.11
C GLY A 223 18.60 -14.00 -12.55
N ILE A 224 17.85 -14.96 -12.02
CA ILE A 224 16.41 -15.13 -12.32
C ILE A 224 15.62 -13.93 -11.81
N ILE A 225 15.88 -13.49 -10.57
CA ILE A 225 15.21 -12.31 -9.99
C ILE A 225 15.45 -11.07 -10.86
N THR A 226 16.70 -10.89 -11.28
CA THR A 226 17.12 -9.76 -12.11
C THR A 226 16.52 -9.84 -13.52
N ALA A 227 16.41 -11.02 -14.10
CA ALA A 227 15.78 -11.21 -15.41
C ALA A 227 14.30 -10.84 -15.39
N VAL A 228 13.55 -11.29 -14.38
CA VAL A 228 12.11 -10.94 -14.22
C VAL A 228 11.94 -9.43 -13.99
N ASN A 229 12.79 -8.82 -13.16
CA ASN A 229 12.79 -7.37 -12.96
C ASN A 229 13.17 -6.60 -14.24
N SER A 230 14.05 -7.13 -15.08
CA SER A 230 14.42 -6.51 -16.37
C SER A 230 13.26 -6.54 -17.35
N VAL A 231 12.52 -7.66 -17.43
CA VAL A 231 11.30 -7.74 -18.24
C VAL A 231 10.25 -6.78 -17.70
N THR A 232 10.09 -6.71 -16.37
CA THR A 232 9.16 -5.78 -15.71
C THR A 232 9.53 -4.33 -16.02
N LEU A 233 10.82 -3.97 -16.00
CA LEU A 233 11.31 -2.64 -16.42
C LEU A 233 10.93 -2.30 -17.86
N ILE A 234 11.13 -3.22 -18.80
CA ILE A 234 10.77 -3.01 -20.21
C ILE A 234 9.26 -2.81 -20.35
N LEU A 235 8.45 -3.67 -19.72
CA LEU A 235 7.00 -3.56 -19.78
C LEU A 235 6.49 -2.28 -19.09
N SER A 236 7.00 -1.95 -17.90
CA SER A 236 6.66 -0.72 -17.19
C SER A 236 7.07 0.53 -17.97
N PHE A 237 8.15 0.50 -18.74
CA PHE A 237 8.52 1.62 -19.61
C PHE A 237 7.42 1.93 -20.65
N PHE A 238 6.81 0.91 -21.26
CA PHE A 238 5.77 1.09 -22.27
C PHE A 238 4.37 1.28 -21.70
N PHE A 239 4.04 0.60 -20.60
CA PHE A 239 2.67 0.43 -20.15
C PHE A 239 2.33 1.17 -18.86
N LEU A 240 3.31 1.53 -18.04
CA LEU A 240 3.08 2.33 -16.84
C LEU A 240 2.91 3.80 -17.22
N THR A 241 1.73 4.33 -16.94
CA THR A 241 1.42 5.76 -17.12
C THR A 241 1.64 6.51 -15.82
N GLU A 242 1.97 7.80 -15.91
CA GLU A 242 2.05 8.66 -14.72
C GLU A 242 0.68 8.72 -14.01
N SER A 243 0.67 8.51 -12.70
CA SER A 243 -0.53 8.49 -11.86
C SER A 243 -0.74 9.81 -11.11
N GLN A 244 0.31 10.61 -10.94
CA GLN A 244 0.19 11.93 -10.34
C GLN A 244 -0.56 12.88 -11.26
N PHE A 245 -1.67 13.44 -10.77
CA PHE A 245 -2.48 14.41 -11.49
C PHE A 245 -2.96 15.51 -10.55
N SER A 246 -2.72 16.78 -10.92
CA SER A 246 -3.10 17.94 -10.12
C SER A 246 -4.61 18.17 -10.26
N ARG A 247 -5.35 17.95 -9.17
CA ARG A 247 -6.78 18.20 -9.06
C ARG A 247 -7.03 19.34 -8.06
N PRO A 248 -8.10 20.14 -8.24
CA PRO A 248 -8.59 21.02 -7.19
C PRO A 248 -8.95 20.21 -5.94
N ASP A 249 -8.75 20.78 -4.75
CA ASP A 249 -9.02 20.11 -3.48
C ASP A 249 -10.49 19.66 -3.38
N ASP A 250 -11.43 20.42 -3.94
CA ASP A 250 -12.87 20.10 -3.97
C ASP A 250 -13.18 18.79 -4.71
N ALA A 251 -12.40 18.45 -5.73
CA ALA A 251 -12.56 17.19 -6.47
C ALA A 251 -12.23 15.98 -5.60
N VAL A 252 -11.37 16.16 -4.59
CA VAL A 252 -11.02 15.12 -3.62
C VAL A 252 -12.14 14.88 -2.61
N GLU A 253 -13.00 15.88 -2.39
CA GLU A 253 -14.22 15.78 -1.58
C GLU A 253 -15.44 15.28 -2.36
N GLY A 254 -15.28 15.02 -3.67
CA GLY A 254 -16.37 14.59 -4.55
C GLY A 254 -17.28 15.73 -5.03
N ALA A 255 -16.80 16.97 -4.94
CA ALA A 255 -17.52 18.18 -5.32
C ALA A 255 -16.90 18.84 -6.56
N VAL A 256 -17.74 19.34 -7.48
CA VAL A 256 -17.31 20.22 -8.58
C VAL A 256 -18.11 21.50 -8.50
N HIS A 257 -17.47 22.63 -8.21
CA HIS A 257 -18.12 23.94 -8.29
C HIS A 257 -18.25 24.35 -9.75
N LEU A 258 -19.47 24.30 -10.29
CA LEU A 258 -19.81 24.89 -11.58
C LEU A 258 -20.30 26.32 -11.34
N ARG A 259 -19.61 27.29 -11.92
CA ARG A 259 -20.12 28.67 -12.01
C ARG A 259 -21.10 28.75 -13.16
N LEU A 260 -22.35 29.09 -12.87
CA LEU A 260 -23.41 29.27 -13.84
C LEU A 260 -23.59 30.77 -14.11
N ASP A 261 -23.71 31.12 -15.39
CA ASP A 261 -24.21 32.43 -15.81
C ASP A 261 -25.73 32.50 -15.58
N LYS A 262 -26.34 33.69 -15.68
CA LYS A 262 -27.79 33.95 -15.51
C LYS A 262 -28.71 33.06 -16.37
N ASN A 263 -28.14 32.43 -17.39
CA ASN A 263 -28.82 31.52 -18.32
C ASN A 263 -28.65 30.02 -17.96
N GLY A 264 -28.05 29.69 -16.80
CA GLY A 264 -27.83 28.31 -16.36
C GLY A 264 -26.69 27.56 -17.08
N ASN A 265 -25.85 28.28 -17.84
CA ASN A 265 -24.71 27.69 -18.56
C ASN A 265 -23.41 27.84 -17.76
N VAL A 266 -22.53 26.84 -17.83
CA VAL A 266 -21.21 26.87 -17.19
C VAL A 266 -20.34 27.98 -17.80
N SER A 267 -20.01 29.00 -17.01
CA SER A 267 -19.20 30.15 -17.42
C SER A 267 -18.24 30.57 -16.31
N ARG A 268 -17.04 31.04 -16.68
CA ARG A 268 -16.03 31.51 -15.71
C ARG A 268 -16.47 32.75 -14.94
N ASP A 269 -17.28 33.59 -15.57
CA ASP A 269 -17.83 34.84 -15.03
C ASP A 269 -19.22 34.65 -14.39
N GLY A 270 -19.68 33.41 -14.26
CA GLY A 270 -20.94 33.07 -13.63
C GLY A 270 -20.93 33.42 -12.13
N THR A 271 -22.05 33.96 -11.65
CA THR A 271 -22.21 34.38 -10.25
C THR A 271 -22.77 33.28 -9.35
N ASP A 272 -23.47 32.30 -9.93
CA ASP A 272 -24.13 31.23 -9.18
C ASP A 272 -23.23 29.99 -9.16
N GLU A 273 -22.66 29.66 -8.01
CA GLU A 273 -21.86 28.45 -7.82
C GLU A 273 -22.76 27.27 -7.43
N VAL A 274 -22.85 26.28 -8.32
CA VAL A 274 -23.60 25.04 -8.11
C VAL A 274 -22.62 23.89 -7.89
N LEU A 275 -22.85 23.10 -6.85
CA LEU A 275 -22.08 21.89 -6.57
C LEU A 275 -22.60 20.74 -7.44
N TYR A 276 -21.80 20.27 -8.39
CA TYR A 276 -22.11 19.09 -9.21
C TYR A 276 -21.31 17.88 -8.72
N GLN A 277 -21.99 16.77 -8.46
CA GLN A 277 -21.35 15.50 -8.08
C GLN A 277 -21.48 14.51 -9.23
N VAL A 278 -20.34 14.03 -9.75
CA VAL A 278 -20.33 13.03 -10.82
C VAL A 278 -20.63 11.67 -10.20
N THR A 279 -21.72 11.03 -10.65
CA THR A 279 -22.14 9.71 -10.15
C THR A 279 -21.85 8.61 -11.16
N THR A 280 -21.88 7.35 -10.71
CA THR A 280 -21.77 6.17 -11.60
C THR A 280 -22.85 6.08 -12.68
N ARG A 281 -23.94 6.87 -12.59
CA ARG A 281 -25.01 6.93 -13.60
C ARG A 281 -24.71 7.89 -14.74
N GLN A 282 -23.74 8.78 -14.58
CA GLN A 282 -23.38 9.80 -15.56
C GLN A 282 -22.09 9.40 -16.27
N GLU A 283 -22.08 9.49 -17.61
CA GLU A 283 -20.84 9.32 -18.37
C GLU A 283 -19.96 10.57 -18.21
N THR A 284 -18.66 10.35 -18.01
CA THR A 284 -17.68 11.43 -17.99
C THR A 284 -17.42 11.91 -19.41
N PHE A 285 -17.94 13.09 -19.74
CA PHE A 285 -17.69 13.70 -21.05
C PHE A 285 -16.24 14.19 -21.16
N LEU A 286 -15.42 13.44 -21.89
CA LEU A 286 -14.06 13.82 -22.20
C LEU A 286 -14.03 15.01 -23.17
N GLN A 287 -13.17 15.98 -22.93
CA GLN A 287 -13.00 17.16 -23.80
C GLN A 287 -11.61 17.14 -24.49
N PRO A 288 -11.37 16.23 -25.46
CA PRO A 288 -10.08 16.12 -26.14
C PRO A 288 -9.75 17.37 -26.98
N GLU A 289 -10.75 18.13 -27.41
CA GLU A 289 -10.55 19.39 -28.15
C GLU A 289 -9.90 20.49 -27.31
N LYS A 290 -10.19 20.52 -26.00
CA LYS A 290 -9.70 21.54 -25.07
C LYS A 290 -8.38 21.16 -24.41
N TYR A 291 -8.22 19.89 -24.02
CA TYR A 291 -7.06 19.41 -23.25
C TYR A 291 -6.06 18.61 -24.08
N GLY A 292 -6.42 18.29 -25.33
CA GLY A 292 -5.67 17.42 -26.23
C GLY A 292 -5.97 15.94 -25.99
N ALA A 293 -6.01 15.14 -27.06
CA ALA A 293 -6.21 13.70 -26.96
C ALA A 293 -5.04 13.00 -26.23
N ARG A 294 -5.36 11.95 -25.46
CA ARG A 294 -4.35 11.08 -24.85
C ARG A 294 -3.66 10.27 -25.94
N THR A 295 -2.36 10.52 -26.16
CA THR A 295 -1.56 9.81 -27.16
C THR A 295 -0.56 8.87 -26.50
N TRP A 296 -0.16 7.82 -27.20
CA TRP A 296 0.88 6.90 -26.72
C TRP A 296 2.21 7.60 -26.43
N ARG A 297 2.56 8.65 -27.20
CA ARG A 297 3.75 9.49 -26.97
C ARG A 297 3.67 10.25 -25.65
N HIS A 298 2.48 10.72 -25.28
CA HIS A 298 2.25 11.33 -23.97
C HIS A 298 2.45 10.30 -22.85
N ASP A 299 1.91 9.09 -23.02
CA ASP A 299 2.05 8.03 -22.03
C ASP A 299 3.51 7.58 -21.85
N ILE A 300 4.35 7.58 -22.92
CA ILE A 300 5.77 7.19 -22.84
C ILE A 300 6.68 8.28 -22.23
N LYS A 301 6.25 9.54 -22.20
CA LYS A 301 7.06 10.65 -21.70
C LYS A 301 7.47 10.44 -20.24
N LEU A 302 8.77 10.45 -19.93
CA LEU A 302 9.25 10.16 -18.57
C LEU A 302 8.77 11.21 -17.55
N PHE A 303 8.87 12.50 -17.86
CA PHE A 303 8.45 13.59 -16.98
C PHE A 303 7.20 14.31 -17.50
N HIS A 304 6.08 14.16 -16.80
CA HIS A 304 4.83 14.87 -17.09
C HIS A 304 4.76 16.24 -16.40
N MET A 305 5.27 16.34 -15.18
CA MET A 305 5.28 17.56 -14.38
C MET A 305 6.68 18.18 -14.31
N LYS A 306 6.76 19.48 -14.02
CA LYS A 306 8.04 20.15 -13.73
C LYS A 306 8.45 19.80 -12.29
N PRO A 307 9.69 19.36 -12.04
CA PRO A 307 10.13 19.04 -10.70
C PRO A 307 10.01 20.22 -9.74
N ASP A 308 9.33 20.02 -8.60
CA ASP A 308 9.27 21.00 -7.52
C ASP A 308 9.93 20.48 -6.25
N TRP A 309 11.18 20.91 -6.03
CA TRP A 309 11.99 20.52 -4.88
C TRP A 309 11.51 21.14 -3.55
N LYS A 310 10.70 22.20 -3.57
CA LYS A 310 10.15 22.79 -2.33
C LYS A 310 9.13 21.86 -1.69
N VAL A 311 8.38 21.15 -2.52
CA VAL A 311 7.40 20.15 -2.09
C VAL A 311 8.06 19.04 -1.29
N MET A 312 9.29 18.63 -1.64
CA MET A 312 10.05 17.64 -0.88
C MET A 312 10.34 18.07 0.56
N VAL A 313 10.68 19.35 0.79
CA VAL A 313 10.91 19.87 2.16
C VAL A 313 9.59 19.90 2.95
N ASN A 314 8.50 20.34 2.31
CA ASN A 314 7.18 20.35 2.94
C ASN A 314 6.68 18.93 3.23
N PHE A 315 7.00 17.95 2.38
CA PHE A 315 6.67 16.55 2.56
C PHE A 315 7.29 15.98 3.84
N TYR A 316 8.56 16.29 4.14
CA TYR A 316 9.17 15.87 5.42
C TYR A 316 8.52 16.55 6.63
N LYS A 317 8.13 17.83 6.51
CA LYS A 317 7.37 18.51 7.57
C LYS A 317 6.01 17.85 7.79
N ASP A 318 5.30 17.52 6.71
CA ASP A 318 4.00 16.86 6.78
C ASP A 318 4.12 15.43 7.32
N THR A 319 5.21 14.72 7.00
CA THR A 319 5.53 13.41 7.58
C THR A 319 5.75 13.52 9.09
N ALA A 320 6.52 14.51 9.55
CA ALA A 320 6.75 14.77 10.97
C ALA A 320 5.46 15.16 11.71
N LYS A 321 4.64 16.03 11.11
CA LYS A 321 3.30 16.38 11.62
C LYS A 321 2.39 15.15 11.72
N SER A 322 2.48 14.22 10.76
CA SER A 322 1.67 13.00 10.73
C SER A 322 2.00 12.02 11.86
N LEU A 323 3.24 12.01 12.36
CA LEU A 323 3.63 11.21 13.53
C LEU A 323 2.97 11.68 14.83
N VAL A 324 2.57 12.95 14.92
CA VAL A 324 1.88 13.51 16.09
C VAL A 324 0.41 13.07 16.13
N LEU A 325 -0.15 12.60 15.00
CA LEU A 325 -1.54 12.17 14.92
C LEU A 325 -1.72 10.84 15.66
N PRO A 326 -2.50 10.81 16.76
CA PRO A 326 -2.63 9.60 17.58
C PRO A 326 -3.16 8.38 16.80
N THR A 327 -4.09 8.61 15.86
CA THR A 327 -4.68 7.54 15.04
C THR A 327 -3.68 6.96 14.04
N ILE A 328 -2.84 7.78 13.42
CA ILE A 328 -1.82 7.32 12.45
C ILE A 328 -0.65 6.68 13.19
N PHE A 329 -0.21 7.27 14.31
CA PHE A 329 0.84 6.69 15.15
C PHE A 329 0.43 5.32 15.70
N TRP A 330 -0.80 5.18 16.19
CA TRP A 330 -1.35 3.89 16.59
C TRP A 330 -1.39 2.89 15.44
N MET A 331 -1.84 3.32 14.25
CA MET A 331 -1.90 2.46 13.07
C MET A 331 -0.51 1.97 12.65
N LEU A 332 0.51 2.84 12.75
CA LEU A 332 1.91 2.51 12.57
C LEU A 332 2.36 1.45 13.58
N LEU A 333 2.10 1.64 14.88
CA LEU A 333 2.47 0.67 15.92
C LEU A 333 1.80 -0.70 15.68
N LEU A 334 0.52 -0.70 15.32
CA LEU A 334 -0.23 -1.92 15.01
C LEU A 334 0.37 -2.64 13.81
N ASN A 335 0.62 -1.93 12.71
CA ASN A 335 1.24 -2.49 11.51
C ASN A 335 2.64 -3.05 11.81
N GLY A 336 3.44 -2.31 12.58
CA GLY A 336 4.77 -2.69 13.04
C GLY A 336 4.76 -3.96 13.89
N ALA A 337 3.84 -4.06 14.86
CA ALA A 337 3.69 -5.22 15.73
C ALA A 337 3.24 -6.47 14.96
N PHE A 338 2.29 -6.33 14.02
CA PHE A 338 1.82 -7.45 13.20
C PHE A 338 2.91 -7.94 12.25
N LEU A 339 3.67 -7.04 11.62
CA LEU A 339 4.83 -7.43 10.81
C LEU A 339 5.91 -8.09 11.68
N GLY A 340 6.22 -7.53 12.86
CA GLY A 340 7.19 -8.10 13.78
C GLY A 340 6.81 -9.51 14.26
N LEU A 341 5.53 -9.73 14.58
CA LEU A 341 5.00 -11.06 14.90
C LEU A 341 5.16 -12.03 13.72
N TYR A 342 4.83 -11.59 12.50
CA TYR A 342 5.04 -12.41 11.30
C TYR A 342 6.53 -12.76 11.12
N VAL A 343 7.44 -11.78 11.23
CA VAL A 343 8.88 -12.02 11.10
C VAL A 343 9.41 -12.96 12.17
N TYR A 344 8.92 -12.86 13.42
CA TYR A 344 9.23 -13.82 14.46
C TYR A 344 8.87 -15.24 14.02
N GLN A 345 7.65 -15.46 13.52
CA GLN A 345 7.22 -16.80 13.10
C GLN A 345 7.99 -17.28 11.84
N VAL A 346 8.24 -16.41 10.86
CA VAL A 346 9.08 -16.70 9.67
C VAL A 346 10.50 -17.13 10.06
N SER A 347 11.09 -16.50 11.07
CA SER A 347 12.47 -16.81 11.47
C SER A 347 12.59 -18.12 12.26
N THR A 348 11.48 -18.61 12.86
CA THR A 348 11.51 -19.76 13.77
C THR A 348 10.84 -21.02 13.20
N PHE A 349 9.87 -20.90 12.28
CA PHE A 349 9.09 -22.06 11.82
C PHE A 349 9.97 -23.15 11.20
N ALA A 350 10.95 -22.76 10.39
CA ALA A 350 11.83 -23.70 9.69
C ALA A 350 12.67 -24.51 10.69
N GLN A 351 13.23 -23.85 11.71
CA GLN A 351 14.03 -24.52 12.74
C GLN A 351 13.20 -25.54 13.52
N ILE A 352 11.95 -25.20 13.85
CA ILE A 352 11.02 -26.08 14.57
C ILE A 352 10.62 -27.30 13.72
N LEU A 353 10.33 -27.08 12.43
CA LEU A 353 9.88 -28.15 11.53
C LEU A 353 11.01 -29.11 11.11
N ILE A 354 12.26 -28.63 11.04
CA ILE A 354 13.43 -29.48 10.72
C ILE A 354 13.79 -30.36 11.92
N SER A 355 13.61 -29.88 13.15
CA SER A 355 13.93 -30.67 14.35
C SER A 355 12.97 -31.84 14.55
N VAL A 356 13.45 -32.88 15.24
CA VAL A 356 12.59 -33.97 15.76
C VAL A 356 11.51 -33.35 16.66
N PRO A 357 10.23 -33.75 16.55
CA PRO A 357 9.67 -34.95 15.90
C PRO A 357 9.25 -34.82 14.43
N TYR A 358 9.28 -33.62 13.84
CA TYR A 358 8.70 -33.39 12.51
C TYR A 358 9.65 -33.75 11.37
N SER A 359 10.94 -33.42 11.50
CA SER A 359 12.00 -33.80 10.54
C SER A 359 11.65 -33.48 9.09
N PHE A 360 11.16 -32.27 8.81
CA PHE A 360 10.85 -31.82 7.46
C PHE A 360 12.12 -31.60 6.63
N ASP A 361 12.09 -32.09 5.40
CA ASP A 361 13.11 -31.78 4.39
C ASP A 361 12.92 -30.36 3.82
N ALA A 362 13.97 -29.83 3.17
CA ALA A 362 13.97 -28.50 2.58
C ALA A 362 12.85 -28.29 1.54
N GLU A 363 12.47 -29.35 0.81
CA GLU A 363 11.37 -29.30 -0.16
C GLU A 363 10.02 -29.02 0.53
N MET A 364 9.77 -29.66 1.67
CA MET A 364 8.53 -29.48 2.43
C MET A 364 8.41 -28.05 3.00
N LEU A 365 9.52 -27.44 3.39
CA LEU A 365 9.55 -26.03 3.82
C LEU A 365 9.21 -25.06 2.68
N GLY A 366 9.59 -25.39 1.45
CA GLY A 366 9.16 -24.66 0.25
C GLY A 366 7.65 -24.73 0.06
N TYR A 367 7.06 -25.92 0.19
CA TYR A 367 5.60 -26.10 0.08
C TYR A 367 4.80 -25.40 1.18
N VAL A 368 5.35 -25.29 2.40
CA VAL A 368 4.74 -24.47 3.46
C VAL A 368 4.55 -23.03 2.96
N GLN A 369 5.55 -22.45 2.30
CA GLN A 369 5.47 -21.07 1.80
C GLN A 369 4.44 -20.90 0.67
N LEU A 370 4.19 -21.94 -0.12
CA LEU A 370 3.15 -21.93 -1.16
C LEU A 370 1.73 -21.72 -0.59
N VAL A 371 1.50 -22.06 0.68
CA VAL A 371 0.21 -21.83 1.35
C VAL A 371 -0.13 -20.33 1.44
N GLN A 372 0.85 -19.43 1.35
CA GLN A 372 0.58 -17.98 1.26
C GLN A 372 -0.27 -17.59 0.04
N VAL A 373 -0.26 -18.39 -1.03
CA VAL A 373 -1.19 -18.21 -2.17
C VAL A 373 -2.64 -18.41 -1.71
N LEU A 374 -2.90 -19.42 -0.88
CA LEU A 374 -4.22 -19.67 -0.31
C LEU A 374 -4.65 -18.53 0.61
N ASP A 375 -3.72 -17.98 1.41
CA ASP A 375 -3.99 -16.82 2.27
C ASP A 375 -4.51 -15.64 1.44
N CYS A 376 -3.94 -15.39 0.26
CA CYS A 376 -4.40 -14.33 -0.65
C CYS A 376 -5.76 -14.61 -1.31
N VAL A 377 -6.01 -15.86 -1.70
CA VAL A 377 -7.31 -16.28 -2.24
C VAL A 377 -8.43 -16.04 -1.22
N ILE A 378 -8.13 -16.19 0.07
CA ILE A 378 -9.08 -15.90 1.17
C ILE A 378 -9.13 -14.40 1.50
N MET A 379 -7.98 -13.71 1.50
CA MET A 379 -7.86 -12.29 1.81
C MET A 379 -8.64 -11.39 0.85
N ILE A 380 -8.59 -11.65 -0.47
CA ILE A 380 -9.27 -10.81 -1.46
C ILE A 380 -10.78 -10.72 -1.22
N PRO A 381 -11.56 -11.82 -1.13
CA PRO A 381 -12.99 -11.73 -0.84
C PRO A 381 -13.28 -11.22 0.58
N LEU A 382 -12.52 -11.66 1.58
CA LEU A 382 -12.84 -11.35 2.98
C LEU A 382 -12.47 -9.93 3.38
N LEU A 383 -11.28 -9.46 3.01
CA LEU A 383 -10.74 -8.17 3.43
C LEU A 383 -10.81 -7.12 2.33
N GLY A 384 -10.70 -7.50 1.05
CA GLY A 384 -10.87 -6.58 -0.08
C GLY A 384 -12.34 -6.24 -0.32
N TYR A 385 -13.09 -7.20 -0.87
CA TYR A 385 -14.53 -7.02 -1.14
C TYR A 385 -15.33 -6.76 0.14
N GLY A 386 -14.99 -7.47 1.23
CA GLY A 386 -15.63 -7.27 2.54
C GLY A 386 -15.46 -5.85 3.08
N SER A 387 -14.28 -5.22 2.94
CA SER A 387 -14.05 -3.84 3.37
C SER A 387 -14.93 -2.86 2.60
N ASP A 388 -14.90 -2.91 1.27
CA ASP A 388 -15.68 -1.98 0.46
C ASP A 388 -17.18 -2.24 0.60
N PHE A 389 -17.61 -3.49 0.84
CA PHE A 389 -18.99 -3.82 1.17
C PHE A 389 -19.44 -3.17 2.48
N ILE A 390 -18.65 -3.30 3.56
CA ILE A 390 -18.95 -2.70 4.86
C ILE A 390 -19.03 -1.17 4.75
N CYS A 391 -18.07 -0.54 4.07
CA CYS A 391 -18.08 0.89 3.81
C CYS A 391 -19.34 1.32 3.07
N LYS A 392 -19.69 0.67 1.96
CA LYS A 392 -20.91 0.96 1.19
C LYS A 392 -22.19 0.75 2.01
N PHE A 393 -22.24 -0.31 2.80
CA PHE A 393 -23.39 -0.65 3.63
C PHE A 393 -23.63 0.37 4.75
N LEU A 394 -22.57 0.74 5.48
CA LEU A 394 -22.65 1.72 6.56
C LEU A 394 -22.93 3.13 6.03
N SER A 395 -22.33 3.51 4.90
CA SER A 395 -22.65 4.78 4.23
C SER A 395 -24.12 4.86 3.83
N ARG A 396 -24.70 3.80 3.25
CA ARG A 396 -26.15 3.77 2.95
C ARG A 396 -27.02 3.93 4.19
N ARG A 397 -26.61 3.34 5.32
CA ARG A 397 -27.33 3.50 6.61
C ARG A 397 -27.18 4.89 7.22
N ARG A 398 -26.08 5.59 6.95
CA ARG A 398 -25.81 6.96 7.43
C ARG A 398 -26.05 8.02 6.37
N LYS A 399 -27.23 7.97 5.72
CA LYS A 399 -27.68 9.00 4.75
C LYS A 399 -26.68 9.28 3.60
N GLY A 400 -25.86 8.30 3.24
CA GLY A 400 -24.88 8.39 2.16
C GLY A 400 -23.46 8.77 2.60
N VAL A 401 -23.25 9.22 3.84
CA VAL A 401 -21.95 9.71 4.30
C VAL A 401 -20.96 8.57 4.56
N PHE A 402 -19.79 8.66 3.94
CA PHE A 402 -18.64 7.79 4.17
C PHE A 402 -17.73 8.39 5.23
N GLU A 403 -17.30 7.53 6.17
CA GLU A 403 -16.29 7.83 7.17
C GLU A 403 -15.15 6.80 7.03
N PRO A 404 -13.87 7.24 6.99
CA PRO A 404 -12.73 6.33 6.93
C PRO A 404 -12.70 5.27 8.04
N GLU A 405 -13.28 5.55 9.21
CA GLU A 405 -13.39 4.62 10.34
C GLU A 405 -14.11 3.32 10.02
N TYR A 406 -15.02 3.30 9.04
CA TYR A 406 -15.73 2.08 8.66
C TYR A 406 -14.76 0.96 8.26
N ARG A 407 -13.56 1.30 7.76
CA ARG A 407 -12.51 0.32 7.44
C ARG A 407 -11.93 -0.37 8.67
N LEU A 408 -11.92 0.29 9.83
CA LEU A 408 -11.38 -0.27 11.08
C LEU A 408 -12.19 -1.46 11.59
N LEU A 409 -13.46 -1.59 11.21
CA LEU A 409 -14.28 -2.76 11.58
C LEU A 409 -13.75 -4.05 10.95
N VAL A 410 -13.13 -3.95 9.77
CA VAL A 410 -12.52 -5.08 9.07
C VAL A 410 -11.31 -5.61 9.83
N LEU A 411 -10.64 -4.75 10.61
CA LEU A 411 -9.45 -5.10 11.40
C LEU A 411 -9.74 -6.14 12.49
N ALA A 412 -11.00 -6.31 12.91
CA ALA A 412 -11.39 -7.31 13.90
C ALA A 412 -11.03 -8.74 13.48
N ILE A 413 -11.13 -9.05 12.17
CA ILE A 413 -10.82 -10.38 11.64
C ILE A 413 -9.29 -10.65 11.72
N PRO A 414 -8.41 -9.80 11.17
CA PRO A 414 -6.97 -9.89 11.39
C PRO A 414 -6.56 -9.91 12.87
N ALA A 415 -7.19 -9.11 13.72
CA ALA A 415 -6.86 -9.06 15.14
C ALA A 415 -7.11 -10.40 15.84
N ALA A 416 -8.28 -11.02 15.61
CA ALA A 416 -8.59 -12.34 16.15
C ALA A 416 -7.62 -13.41 15.60
N ALA A 417 -7.34 -13.36 14.29
CA ALA A 417 -6.40 -14.26 13.63
C ALA A 417 -4.99 -14.19 14.24
N ALA A 418 -4.48 -12.98 14.49
CA ALA A 418 -3.17 -12.79 15.12
C ALA A 418 -3.11 -13.37 16.54
N ILE A 419 -4.12 -13.11 17.38
CA ILE A 419 -4.16 -13.61 18.76
C ILE A 419 -4.24 -15.14 18.79
N ILE A 420 -5.12 -15.73 17.98
CA ILE A 420 -5.27 -17.19 17.87
C ILE A 420 -3.97 -17.81 17.38
N SER A 421 -3.34 -17.20 16.37
CA SER A 421 -2.06 -17.66 15.85
C SER A 421 -0.98 -17.70 16.94
N CYS A 422 -0.79 -16.61 17.69
CA CYS A 422 0.20 -16.55 18.76
C CYS A 422 0.01 -17.69 19.78
N ILE A 423 -1.22 -17.88 20.26
CA ILE A 423 -1.49 -18.86 21.33
C ILE A 423 -1.21 -20.28 20.85
N ILE A 424 -1.66 -20.65 19.65
CA ILE A 424 -1.46 -22.01 19.12
C ILE A 424 0.02 -22.22 18.77
N TYR A 425 0.65 -21.27 18.07
CA TYR A 425 2.04 -21.37 17.66
C TYR A 425 2.98 -21.47 18.88
N GLY A 426 2.77 -20.65 19.92
CA GLY A 426 3.58 -20.65 21.14
C GLY A 426 3.54 -21.99 21.88
N ARG A 427 2.34 -22.54 22.05
CA ARG A 427 2.15 -23.83 22.74
C ARG A 427 2.69 -25.01 21.93
N ALA A 428 2.46 -25.00 20.61
CA ALA A 428 2.95 -26.04 19.73
C ALA A 428 4.49 -26.03 19.65
N ALA A 429 5.10 -24.85 19.56
CA ALA A 429 6.55 -24.68 19.52
C ALA A 429 7.23 -25.02 20.86
N ALA A 430 6.55 -24.81 21.99
CA ALA A 430 7.08 -25.16 23.31
C ALA A 430 7.04 -26.67 23.62
N ALA A 431 6.11 -27.41 23.01
CA ALA A 431 5.95 -28.85 23.23
C ALA A 431 5.69 -29.60 21.91
N PRO A 432 6.66 -29.61 20.96
CA PRO A 432 6.44 -30.12 19.62
C PRO A 432 6.05 -31.61 19.58
N ASP A 433 6.45 -32.41 20.57
CA ASP A 433 6.08 -33.83 20.70
C ASP A 433 4.57 -34.07 20.93
N ASN A 434 3.86 -33.09 21.48
CA ASN A 434 2.44 -33.20 21.82
C ASN A 434 1.52 -32.68 20.71
N TRP A 435 2.07 -32.05 19.67
CA TRP A 435 1.29 -31.36 18.65
C TRP A 435 1.62 -31.89 17.25
N HIS A 436 0.62 -31.90 16.38
CA HIS A 436 0.83 -32.18 14.96
C HIS A 436 1.52 -30.97 14.29
N TRP A 437 2.37 -31.18 13.28
CA TRP A 437 3.10 -30.11 12.57
C TRP A 437 2.20 -28.99 12.03
N MET A 438 0.93 -29.32 11.75
CA MET A 438 -0.10 -28.36 11.32
C MET A 438 -0.35 -27.26 12.36
N ALA A 439 -0.11 -27.53 13.65
CA ALA A 439 -0.21 -26.55 14.72
C ALA A 439 0.94 -25.52 14.71
N ILE A 440 1.96 -25.71 13.86
CA ILE A 440 2.98 -24.70 13.54
C ILE A 440 2.61 -24.00 12.24
N VAL A 441 2.34 -24.77 11.19
CA VAL A 441 2.08 -24.26 9.84
C VAL A 441 0.79 -23.43 9.76
N ALA A 442 -0.34 -23.94 10.26
CA ALA A 442 -1.61 -23.21 10.15
C ALA A 442 -1.62 -21.88 10.93
N PRO A 443 -1.13 -21.80 12.18
CA PRO A 443 -0.96 -20.52 12.86
C PRO A 443 0.01 -19.57 12.17
N TYR A 444 1.09 -20.09 11.59
CA TYR A 444 2.03 -19.28 10.81
C TYR A 444 1.33 -18.56 9.64
N HIS A 445 0.53 -19.28 8.85
CA HIS A 445 -0.24 -18.69 7.76
C HIS A 445 -1.39 -17.81 8.25
N LEU A 446 -2.03 -18.16 9.36
CA LEU A 446 -3.04 -17.32 10.00
C LEU A 446 -2.46 -15.97 10.46
N CYS A 447 -1.21 -15.95 10.96
CA CYS A 447 -0.49 -14.72 11.27
C CYS A 447 -0.19 -13.92 9.99
N TYR A 448 0.27 -14.58 8.93
CA TYR A 448 0.53 -13.91 7.67
C TYR A 448 -0.73 -13.24 7.11
N PHE A 449 -1.85 -13.95 7.09
CA PHE A 449 -3.17 -13.40 6.76
C PHE A 449 -3.53 -12.19 7.64
N ALA A 450 -3.28 -12.27 8.95
CA ALA A 450 -3.53 -11.16 9.87
C ALA A 450 -2.66 -9.94 9.54
N PHE A 451 -1.38 -10.15 9.24
CA PHE A 451 -0.47 -9.09 8.82
C PHE A 451 -0.95 -8.41 7.53
N LEU A 452 -1.28 -9.19 6.48
CA LEU A 452 -1.79 -8.64 5.23
C LEU A 452 -3.05 -7.80 5.44
N GLY A 453 -3.96 -8.28 6.29
CA GLY A 453 -5.17 -7.57 6.63
C GLY A 453 -4.95 -6.26 7.39
N ALA A 454 -4.09 -6.28 8.41
CA ALA A 454 -3.70 -5.08 9.14
C ALA A 454 -3.02 -4.06 8.23
N ASN A 455 -2.24 -4.52 7.25
CA ASN A 455 -1.60 -3.67 6.28
C ASN A 455 -2.57 -3.05 5.28
N LEU A 456 -3.46 -3.86 4.69
CA LEU A 456 -4.48 -3.37 3.76
C LEU A 456 -5.37 -2.31 4.42
N VAL A 457 -5.84 -2.57 5.65
CA VAL A 457 -6.65 -1.63 6.42
C VAL A 457 -5.83 -0.38 6.79
N GLY A 458 -4.58 -0.55 7.21
CA GLY A 458 -3.72 0.59 7.58
C GLY A 458 -3.47 1.55 6.41
N ILE A 459 -3.14 1.00 5.24
CA ILE A 459 -2.91 1.76 4.01
C ILE A 459 -4.19 2.50 3.61
N THR A 460 -5.31 1.78 3.45
CA THR A 460 -6.59 2.39 3.03
C THR A 460 -7.11 3.42 4.02
N PHE A 461 -7.03 3.14 5.33
CA PHE A 461 -7.47 4.08 6.36
C PHE A 461 -6.66 5.38 6.37
N ALA A 462 -5.35 5.29 6.23
CA ALA A 462 -4.48 6.46 6.27
C ALA A 462 -4.71 7.38 5.08
N MET A 463 -4.83 6.80 3.89
CA MET A 463 -5.05 7.55 2.66
C MET A 463 -6.47 8.16 2.63
N ASP A 464 -7.48 7.43 3.09
CA ASP A 464 -8.86 7.94 3.13
C ASP A 464 -9.06 8.98 4.24
N SER A 465 -8.28 8.93 5.33
CA SER A 465 -8.36 9.89 6.43
C SER A 465 -7.88 11.29 6.06
N PHE A 466 -6.80 11.39 5.29
CA PHE A 466 -6.26 12.67 4.82
C PHE A 466 -5.86 12.57 3.35
N PRO A 467 -6.84 12.59 2.42
CA PRO A 467 -6.57 12.39 0.99
C PRO A 467 -5.56 13.36 0.38
N SER A 468 -5.53 14.63 0.83
CA SER A 468 -4.58 15.65 0.35
C SER A 468 -3.15 15.48 0.90
N LYS A 469 -2.97 14.60 1.89
CA LYS A 469 -1.70 14.28 2.56
C LYS A 469 -1.46 12.76 2.60
N ALA A 470 -2.05 12.03 1.66
CA ALA A 470 -1.99 10.57 1.64
C ALA A 470 -0.54 10.05 1.56
N GLU A 471 0.33 10.74 0.83
CA GLU A 471 1.70 10.28 0.60
C GLU A 471 2.60 10.36 1.84
N PRO A 472 2.66 11.50 2.57
CA PRO A 472 3.36 11.55 3.86
C PRO A 472 2.85 10.51 4.86
N LEU A 473 1.54 10.29 4.93
CA LEU A 473 0.93 9.32 5.85
C LEU A 473 1.31 7.88 5.49
N LEU A 474 1.31 7.56 4.20
CA LEU A 474 1.70 6.24 3.73
C LEU A 474 3.19 5.99 4.00
N LEU A 475 4.04 7.01 3.86
CA LEU A 475 5.44 6.90 4.25
C LEU A 475 5.59 6.55 5.73
N VAL A 476 4.88 7.24 6.63
CA VAL A 476 4.92 6.96 8.07
C VAL A 476 4.59 5.49 8.35
N ILE A 477 3.52 4.96 7.74
CA ILE A 477 3.10 3.58 7.95
C ILE A 477 4.10 2.60 7.34
N CYS A 478 4.47 2.74 6.07
CA CYS A 478 5.26 1.74 5.37
C CYS A 478 6.73 1.75 5.79
N ALA A 479 7.36 2.92 5.94
CA ALA A 479 8.74 3.01 6.43
C ALA A 479 8.81 2.73 7.94
N GLY A 480 7.91 3.33 8.72
CA GLY A 480 7.89 3.16 10.18
C GLY A 480 7.68 1.70 10.60
N ARG A 481 6.78 0.97 9.93
CA ARG A 481 6.56 -0.46 10.16
C ARG A 481 7.86 -1.26 9.95
N GLY A 482 8.65 -0.91 8.93
CA GLY A 482 9.95 -1.54 8.66
C GLY A 482 10.92 -1.38 9.83
N PHE A 483 11.05 -0.16 10.38
CA PHE A 483 11.90 0.11 11.54
C PHE A 483 11.44 -0.63 12.81
N ILE A 484 10.13 -0.65 13.08
CA ILE A 484 9.57 -1.36 14.24
C ILE A 484 9.81 -2.86 14.10
N SER A 485 9.53 -3.43 12.92
CA SER A 485 9.73 -4.86 12.67
C SER A 485 11.20 -5.25 12.78
N PHE A 486 12.11 -4.45 12.25
CA PHE A 486 13.55 -4.67 12.41
C PHE A 486 13.93 -4.73 13.91
N GLY A 487 13.48 -3.76 14.71
CA GLY A 487 13.72 -3.75 16.16
C GLY A 487 13.17 -4.99 16.87
N LEU A 488 11.97 -5.46 16.52
CA LEU A 488 11.35 -6.67 17.06
C LEU A 488 12.05 -7.96 16.59
N SER A 489 12.68 -7.94 15.41
CA SER A 489 13.41 -9.09 14.88
C SER A 489 14.69 -9.35 15.68
N TYR A 490 15.43 -8.30 16.07
CA TYR A 490 16.62 -8.43 16.93
C TYR A 490 16.32 -9.04 18.30
N SER A 491 15.14 -8.78 18.85
CA SER A 491 14.74 -9.31 20.15
C SER A 491 14.23 -10.74 20.10
N THR A 492 14.01 -11.32 18.92
CA THR A 492 13.39 -12.65 18.74
C THR A 492 14.18 -13.76 19.45
N VAL A 493 15.46 -13.95 19.10
CA VAL A 493 16.30 -15.01 19.70
C VAL A 493 16.51 -14.78 21.21
N PRO A 494 16.89 -13.57 21.68
CA PRO A 494 16.99 -13.30 23.11
C PRO A 494 15.69 -13.56 23.89
N LEU A 495 14.54 -13.23 23.31
CA LEU A 495 13.23 -13.41 23.96
C LEU A 495 12.87 -14.89 24.12
N ILE A 496 13.16 -15.71 23.09
CA ILE A 496 12.99 -17.17 23.14
C ILE A 496 13.88 -17.76 24.24
N ASN A 497 15.14 -17.34 24.32
CA ASN A 497 16.06 -17.84 25.35
C ASN A 497 15.63 -17.47 26.77
N LEU A 498 14.98 -16.31 26.95
CA LEU A 498 14.54 -15.83 28.28
C LEU A 498 13.20 -16.46 28.73
N THR A 499 12.24 -16.58 27.81
CA THR A 499 10.84 -16.90 28.16
C THR A 499 10.30 -18.17 27.50
N GLY A 500 11.09 -18.80 26.62
CA GLY A 500 10.63 -19.87 25.75
C GLY A 500 9.69 -19.40 24.65
N TYR A 501 9.32 -20.31 23.75
CA TYR A 501 8.39 -20.01 22.66
C TYR A 501 7.00 -19.60 23.15
N ASP A 502 6.47 -20.25 24.18
CA ASP A 502 5.15 -19.95 24.75
C ASP A 502 5.12 -18.57 25.41
N GLY A 503 6.12 -18.25 26.24
CA GLY A 503 6.22 -16.94 26.89
C GLY A 503 6.35 -15.80 25.88
N ALA A 504 7.23 -15.96 24.89
CA ALA A 504 7.41 -14.98 23.82
C ALA A 504 6.11 -14.73 23.03
N MET A 505 5.42 -15.80 22.63
CA MET A 505 4.17 -15.70 21.89
C MET A 505 3.02 -15.09 22.71
N ASN A 506 2.95 -15.38 24.01
CA ASN A 506 1.98 -14.75 24.90
C ASN A 506 2.21 -13.23 25.00
N ILE A 507 3.47 -12.77 25.04
CA ILE A 507 3.79 -11.34 25.00
C ILE A 507 3.29 -10.72 23.69
N TYR A 508 3.58 -11.34 22.54
CA TYR A 508 3.08 -10.84 21.25
C TYR A 508 1.55 -10.85 21.17
N ALA A 509 0.88 -11.87 21.72
CA ALA A 509 -0.59 -11.92 21.78
C ALA A 509 -1.18 -10.76 22.58
N ILE A 510 -0.57 -10.43 23.73
CA ILE A 510 -0.98 -9.28 24.56
C ILE A 510 -0.75 -7.98 23.81
N VAL A 511 0.44 -7.78 23.23
CA VAL A 511 0.77 -6.55 22.48
C VAL A 511 -0.17 -6.36 21.30
N CYS A 512 -0.35 -7.38 20.46
CA CYS A 512 -1.26 -7.31 19.31
C CYS A 512 -2.71 -7.15 19.74
N GLY A 513 -3.14 -7.81 20.82
CA GLY A 513 -4.49 -7.70 21.38
C GLY A 513 -4.79 -6.31 21.94
N VAL A 514 -3.87 -5.73 22.71
CA VAL A 514 -3.99 -4.37 23.26
C VAL A 514 -4.01 -3.35 22.13
N LEU A 515 -3.08 -3.44 21.18
CA LEU A 515 -3.05 -2.55 20.02
C LEU A 515 -4.35 -2.68 19.19
N SER A 516 -4.84 -3.90 18.97
CA SER A 516 -6.12 -4.10 18.26
C SER A 516 -7.32 -3.55 19.04
N GLY A 517 -7.31 -3.65 20.37
CA GLY A 517 -8.34 -3.08 21.25
C GLY A 517 -8.43 -1.56 21.16
N PHE A 518 -7.29 -0.87 21.01
CA PHE A 518 -7.26 0.56 20.72
C PHE A 518 -7.93 0.92 19.38
N GLY A 519 -8.14 -0.04 18.47
CA GLY A 519 -8.92 0.15 17.25
C GLY A 519 -10.37 0.52 17.52
N ILE A 520 -10.95 0.05 18.63
CA ILE A 520 -12.31 0.45 19.06
C ILE A 520 -12.31 1.92 19.46
N VAL A 521 -11.27 2.36 20.19
CA VAL A 521 -11.10 3.76 20.60
C VAL A 521 -10.90 4.65 19.37
N ALA A 522 -10.07 4.21 18.42
CA ALA A 522 -9.86 4.91 17.14
C ALA A 522 -11.13 5.00 16.30
N TYR A 523 -12.01 4.00 16.34
CA TYR A 523 -13.30 4.03 15.63
C TYR A 523 -14.25 5.11 16.17
N PHE A 524 -14.32 5.31 17.49
CA PHE A 524 -15.22 6.31 18.08
C PHE A 524 -14.63 7.72 18.14
N LEU A 525 -13.32 7.85 18.36
CA LEU A 525 -12.64 9.14 18.49
C LEU A 525 -12.00 9.63 17.19
N GLY A 526 -11.89 8.78 16.16
CA GLY A 526 -11.17 9.07 14.92
C GLY A 526 -11.63 10.34 14.24
N ALA A 527 -12.95 10.54 14.11
CA ALA A 527 -13.51 11.72 13.46
C ALA A 527 -13.14 13.00 14.20
N ARG A 528 -13.13 12.96 15.54
CA ARG A 528 -12.73 14.10 16.38
C ARG A 528 -11.23 14.39 16.25
N VAL A 529 -10.41 13.35 16.20
CA VAL A 529 -8.96 13.47 16.02
C VAL A 529 -8.64 14.06 14.64
N ARG A 530 -9.34 13.64 13.59
CA ARG A 530 -9.16 14.21 12.24
C ARG A 530 -9.58 15.67 12.16
N GLU A 531 -10.69 16.03 12.80
CA GLU A 531 -11.11 17.43 12.84
C GLU A 531 -10.13 18.30 13.62
N TRP A 532 -9.64 17.81 14.77
CA TRP A 532 -8.58 18.48 15.53
C TRP A 532 -7.28 18.64 14.72
N ALA A 533 -6.89 17.60 13.98
CA ALA A 533 -5.68 17.60 13.16
C ALA A 533 -5.78 18.61 12.00
N ARG A 534 -6.95 18.67 11.34
CA ARG A 534 -7.24 19.66 10.29
C ARG A 534 -7.11 21.08 10.81
N GLN A 535 -7.59 21.35 12.02
CA GLN A 535 -7.56 22.69 12.63
C GLN A 535 -6.20 23.09 13.20
N ASN A 536 -5.45 22.16 13.79
CA ASN A 536 -4.26 22.49 14.60
C ASN A 536 -2.92 22.00 14.03
N VAL A 537 -2.93 20.96 13.19
CA VAL A 537 -1.70 20.31 12.69
C VAL A 537 -1.41 20.70 11.25
N PHE A 538 -2.42 20.68 10.38
CA PHE A 538 -2.29 20.98 8.95
C PHE A 538 -2.69 22.40 8.55
N THR A 539 -2.83 23.32 9.52
CA THR A 539 -3.23 24.71 9.29
C THR A 539 -2.11 25.54 8.65
N GLU A 540 -1.88 25.38 7.35
CA GLU A 540 -1.11 26.32 6.53
C GLU A 540 -1.80 26.58 5.18
N ALA A 541 -2.89 27.36 5.24
CA ALA A 541 -3.42 28.15 4.11
C ALA A 541 -4.33 29.33 4.51
N GLY A 542 -4.56 29.58 5.81
CA GLY A 542 -5.44 30.68 6.28
C GLY A 542 -4.71 31.89 6.89
N ARG A 543 -3.42 31.78 7.22
CA ARG A 543 -2.68 32.88 7.89
C ARG A 543 -2.02 33.89 6.95
N MET A 544 -1.86 33.58 5.67
CA MET A 544 -1.37 34.55 4.68
C MET A 544 -2.47 35.51 4.21
N SER A 545 -3.72 35.04 4.06
CA SER A 545 -4.85 35.91 3.70
C SER A 545 -5.25 36.91 4.80
N ALA A 546 -4.86 36.66 6.06
CA ALA A 546 -5.11 37.58 7.17
C ALA A 546 -3.98 38.62 7.37
N MET A 547 -2.83 38.43 6.72
CA MET A 547 -1.74 39.41 6.70
C MET A 547 -1.79 40.31 5.46
N ASP A 548 -2.44 39.87 4.38
CA ASP A 548 -2.72 40.73 3.21
C ASP A 548 -4.04 41.53 3.35
N ALA A 549 -4.79 41.34 4.44
CA ALA A 549 -6.02 42.07 4.77
C ALA A 549 -5.85 43.00 6.00
N ARG A 550 -4.62 43.44 6.30
CA ARG A 550 -4.34 44.48 7.29
C ARG A 550 -3.53 45.62 6.71
#